data_AF-A0A2D4NJN6-F1
#
_entry.id   AF-A0A2D4NJN6-F1
#
_cell.length_a   1.000
_cell.length_b   1.000
_cell.length_c   1.000
_cell.angle_alpha   90.00
_cell.angle_beta   90.00
_cell.angle_gamma   90.00
#
_symmetry.space_group_name_H-M   'P 1'
#
loop_
_entity.id
_entity.type
_entity.pdbx_description
1 polymer ?
#
loop_
_entity_poly.entity_id
_entity_poly.type
_entity_poly.pdbx_seq_one_letter_code
_entity_poly.pdbx_strand_id
1 'polypeptide(L)'
;ESRFPAFMGQCQLFISMRPDFSHDWNNMGFIISLLSGVAAEWATPLLVQNSPLLQDFRHFCAHLEEMFADPIKAQTATRLLMTSKQGQKSLRAYISEFRLLS
;
A
#
# COMPACT_ATOMS: atom_id res chain seq x y z
N GLU A 1 15.30 -6.74 -5.73
CA GLU A 1 14.39 -6.27 -4.65
C GLU A 1 13.22 -5.53 -5.25
N SER A 2 12.00 -5.71 -4.72
CA SER A 2 10.85 -4.93 -5.16
C SER A 2 10.98 -3.48 -4.65
N ARG A 3 10.91 -2.51 -5.57
CA ARG A 3 10.96 -1.07 -5.25
C ARG A 3 9.63 -0.53 -4.70
N PHE A 4 8.57 -1.34 -4.80
CA PHE A 4 7.20 -0.96 -4.44
C PHE A 4 7.00 -0.60 -2.95
N PRO A 5 7.50 -1.38 -1.97
CA PRO A 5 7.30 -1.05 -0.56
C PRO A 5 7.94 0.29 -0.17
N ALA A 6 9.14 0.59 -0.69
CA ALA A 6 9.82 1.85 -0.44
C ALA A 6 9.06 3.04 -1.06
N PHE A 7 8.58 2.87 -2.31
CA PHE A 7 7.73 3.86 -2.99
C PHE A 7 6.46 4.17 -2.17
N MET A 8 5.72 3.14 -1.76
CA MET A 8 4.49 3.33 -0.98
C MET A 8 4.74 3.93 0.39
N GLY A 9 5.81 3.53 1.07
CA GLY A 9 6.20 4.12 2.36
C GLY A 9 6.51 5.61 2.24
N GLN A 10 7.23 6.02 1.18
CA GLN A 10 7.49 7.44 0.90
C GLN A 10 6.21 8.22 0.61
N CYS A 11 5.29 7.63 -0.17
CA CYS A 11 4.01 8.27 -0.48
C CYS A 11 3.15 8.49 0.77
N GLN A 12 3.02 7.45 1.60
CA GLN A 12 2.25 7.51 2.84
C GLN A 12 2.84 8.51 3.83
N LEU A 13 4.17 8.55 3.96
CA LEU A 13 4.84 9.55 4.79
C LEU A 13 4.51 10.97 4.33
N PHE A 14 4.65 11.24 3.03
CA PHE A 14 4.35 12.56 2.48
C PHE A 14 2.89 12.98 2.73
N ILE A 15 1.95 12.08 2.46
CA ILE A 15 0.51 12.29 2.72
C ILE A 15 0.26 12.58 4.21
N SER A 16 0.88 11.81 5.12
CA SER A 16 0.67 11.98 6.56
C SER A 16 1.15 13.33 7.10
N MET A 17 2.11 13.96 6.43
CA MET A 17 2.64 15.28 6.80
C MET A 17 1.77 16.44 6.28
N ARG A 18 0.70 16.16 5.53
CA ARG A 18 -0.10 17.15 4.82
C ARG A 18 -1.56 17.12 5.27
N PRO A 19 -1.93 17.91 6.29
CA PRO A 19 -3.33 17.99 6.78
C PRO A 19 -4.31 18.57 5.76
N ASP A 20 -3.81 19.18 4.67
CA ASP A 20 -4.57 19.68 3.52
C ASP A 20 -5.00 18.58 2.53
N PHE A 21 -4.49 17.35 2.66
CA PHE A 21 -4.92 16.19 1.86
C PHE A 21 -6.15 15.51 2.48
N SER A 22 -7.25 16.26 2.64
CA SER A 22 -8.52 15.70 3.11
C SER A 22 -9.29 14.94 2.03
N HIS A 23 -8.97 15.19 0.75
CA HIS A 23 -9.64 14.57 -0.38
C HIS A 23 -8.80 13.41 -0.94
N ASP A 24 -9.43 12.23 -1.01
CA ASP A 24 -8.88 11.02 -1.64
C ASP A 24 -8.25 11.28 -3.02
N TRP A 25 -8.86 12.15 -3.83
CA TRP A 25 -8.33 12.55 -5.13
C TRP A 25 -6.94 13.17 -5.05
N ASN A 26 -6.66 14.01 -4.05
CA ASN A 26 -5.34 14.63 -3.90
C ASN A 26 -4.27 13.56 -3.60
N ASN A 27 -4.60 12.61 -2.72
CA ASN A 27 -3.72 11.49 -2.38
C ASN A 27 -3.41 10.63 -3.61
N MET A 28 -4.45 10.25 -4.37
CA MET A 28 -4.30 9.45 -5.58
C MET A 28 -3.52 10.22 -6.67
N GLY A 29 -3.86 11.49 -6.89
CA GLY A 29 -3.19 12.34 -7.87
C GLY A 29 -1.70 12.50 -7.59
N PHE A 30 -1.31 12.64 -6.32
CA PHE A 30 0.10 12.64 -5.92
C PHE A 30 0.79 11.32 -6.27
N ILE A 31 0.23 10.18 -5.86
CA ILE A 31 0.83 8.87 -6.17
C ILE A 31 0.96 8.66 -7.68
N ILE A 32 -0.10 8.96 -8.44
CA ILE A 32 -0.13 8.82 -9.90
C ILE A 32 0.93 9.71 -10.55
N SER A 33 1.14 10.93 -10.05
CA SER A 33 2.16 11.85 -10.59
C SER A 33 3.60 11.35 -10.43
N LEU A 34 3.84 10.43 -9.50
CA LEU A 34 5.15 9.82 -9.26
C LEU A 34 5.36 8.51 -10.04
N LEU A 35 4.33 7.99 -10.70
CA LEU A 35 4.45 6.79 -11.52
C LEU A 35 5.24 7.09 -12.81
N SER A 36 5.99 6.08 -13.26
CA SER A 36 6.78 6.17 -14.49
C SER A 36 6.85 4.81 -15.19
N GLY A 37 7.16 4.81 -16.49
CA GLY A 37 7.21 3.60 -17.32
C GLY A 37 5.91 2.81 -17.27
N VAL A 38 6.02 1.49 -17.09
CA VAL A 38 4.88 0.55 -17.07
C VAL A 38 3.81 0.94 -16.04
N ALA A 39 4.19 1.55 -14.91
CA ALA A 39 3.23 2.00 -13.91
C ALA A 39 2.41 3.22 -14.35
N ALA A 40 3.03 4.15 -15.09
CA ALA A 40 2.31 5.28 -15.68
C ALA A 40 1.40 4.82 -16.83
N GLU A 41 1.86 3.86 -17.65
CA GLU A 41 1.05 3.25 -18.71
C GLU A 41 -0.20 2.56 -18.15
N TRP A 42 -0.06 1.85 -17.03
CA TRP A 42 -1.20 1.25 -16.30
C TRP A 42 -2.18 2.28 -15.75
N ALA A 43 -1.68 3.41 -15.21
CA ALA A 43 -2.55 4.45 -14.63
C ALA A 43 -3.26 5.31 -15.69
N THR A 44 -2.68 5.45 -16.87
CA THR A 44 -3.22 6.28 -17.97
C THR A 44 -4.68 5.97 -18.32
N PRO A 45 -5.10 4.72 -18.59
CA PRO A 45 -6.49 4.42 -18.89
C PRO A 45 -7.43 4.71 -17.71
N LEU A 46 -6.97 4.57 -16.45
CA LEU A 46 -7.77 4.90 -15.28
C LEU A 46 -8.11 6.39 -15.25
N LEU A 47 -7.15 7.25 -15.60
CA LEU A 47 -7.34 8.71 -15.69
C LEU A 47 -8.25 9.08 -16.85
N VAL A 48 -7.97 8.57 -18.06
CA VAL A 48 -8.71 8.93 -19.28
C VAL A 48 -10.19 8.55 -19.18
N GLN A 49 -10.49 7.44 -18.52
CA GLN A 49 -11.85 6.91 -18.40
C GLN A 49 -12.56 7.37 -17.13
N ASN A 50 -11.93 8.18 -16.28
CA ASN A 50 -12.43 8.52 -14.93
C ASN A 50 -12.87 7.27 -14.16
N SER A 51 -11.99 6.27 -14.12
CA SER A 51 -12.29 4.97 -13.53
C SER A 51 -12.85 5.12 -12.11
N PRO A 52 -13.88 4.33 -11.72
CA PRO A 52 -14.39 4.33 -10.35
C PRO A 52 -13.32 3.94 -9.32
N LEU A 53 -12.23 3.29 -9.76
CA LEU A 53 -11.07 3.01 -8.92
C LEU A 53 -10.41 4.30 -8.37
N LEU A 54 -10.59 5.44 -9.05
CA LEU A 54 -10.07 6.75 -8.65
C LEU A 54 -11.01 7.54 -7.71
N GLN A 55 -12.02 6.88 -7.13
CA GLN A 55 -12.97 7.48 -6.19
C GLN A 55 -12.76 7.05 -4.74
N ASP A 56 -11.97 5.99 -4.51
CA ASP A 56 -11.67 5.47 -3.17
C ASP A 56 -10.17 5.20 -3.07
N PHE A 57 -9.50 5.96 -2.20
CA PHE A 57 -8.05 5.87 -2.05
C PHE A 57 -7.58 4.47 -1.61
N ARG A 58 -8.36 3.77 -0.79
CA ARG A 58 -8.01 2.43 -0.29
C ARG A 58 -8.10 1.40 -1.40
N HIS A 59 -9.17 1.43 -2.20
CA HIS A 59 -9.31 0.53 -3.35
C HIS A 59 -8.21 0.78 -4.39
N PHE A 60 -7.87 2.04 -4.66
CA PHE A 60 -6.74 2.39 -5.52
C PHE A 60 -5.42 1.78 -5.01
N CYS A 61 -5.10 1.96 -3.71
CA CYS A 61 -3.87 1.42 -3.14
C CYS A 61 -3.80 -0.10 -3.19
N ALA A 62 -4.91 -0.79 -2.93
CA ALA A 62 -4.99 -2.25 -3.00
C ALA A 62 -4.71 -2.76 -4.41
N HIS A 63 -5.29 -2.12 -5.44
CA HIS A 63 -5.07 -2.53 -6.82
C HIS A 63 -3.66 -2.18 -7.31
N LEU A 64 -3.11 -1.05 -6.85
CA LEU A 64 -1.72 -0.69 -7.11
C LEU A 64 -0.75 -1.71 -6.48
N GLU A 65 -1.05 -2.19 -5.27
CA GLU A 65 -0.29 -3.25 -4.60
C GLU A 65 -0.40 -4.59 -5.35
N GLU A 66 -1.60 -4.98 -5.77
CA GLU A 66 -1.81 -6.19 -6.58
C GLU A 66 -0.99 -6.19 -7.87
N MET A 67 -0.89 -5.03 -8.53
CA MET A 67 -0.21 -4.90 -9.82
C MET A 67 1.31 -4.80 -9.72
N PHE A 68 1.85 -4.20 -8.65
CA PHE A 68 3.27 -3.83 -8.58
C PHE A 68 4.01 -4.35 -7.35
N ALA A 69 3.32 -4.93 -6.36
CA ALA A 69 3.99 -5.63 -5.27
C ALA A 69 4.51 -6.99 -5.74
N ASP A 70 5.55 -7.48 -5.05
CA ASP A 70 6.09 -8.80 -5.30
C ASP A 70 5.01 -9.86 -4.97
N PRO A 71 4.57 -10.67 -5.95
CA PRO A 71 3.47 -11.62 -5.76
C PRO A 71 3.77 -12.63 -4.64
N ILE A 72 5.04 -12.91 -4.35
CA ILE A 72 5.43 -13.84 -3.27
C ILE A 72 5.23 -13.18 -1.89
N LYS A 73 5.52 -11.87 -1.77
CA LYS A 73 5.37 -11.14 -0.50
C LYS A 73 3.91 -10.83 -0.18
N ALA A 74 3.11 -10.47 -1.19
CA ALA A 74 1.68 -10.24 -1.02
C ALA A 74 0.97 -11.51 -0.51
N GLN A 75 1.23 -12.67 -1.13
CA GLN A 75 0.70 -13.96 -0.66
C GLN A 75 1.16 -14.31 0.76
N THR A 76 2.40 -14.00 1.11
CA THR A 76 2.94 -14.26 2.46
C THR A 76 2.31 -13.35 3.51
N ALA A 77 2.14 -12.06 3.23
CA ALA A 77 1.48 -11.12 4.12
C ALA A 77 0.00 -11.46 4.31
N THR A 78 -0.73 -11.80 3.24
CA THR A 78 -2.12 -12.28 3.33
C THR A 78 -2.21 -13.58 4.12
N ARG A 79 -1.31 -14.54 3.88
CA ARG A 79 -1.26 -15.79 4.66
C ARG A 79 -0.98 -15.53 6.13
N LEU A 80 -0.01 -14.66 6.45
CA LEU A 80 0.31 -14.26 7.83
C LEU A 80 -0.85 -13.55 8.51
N LEU A 81 -1.56 -12.65 7.81
CA LEU A 81 -2.76 -11.98 8.31
C LEU A 81 -3.94 -12.94 8.50
N MET A 82 -4.12 -13.91 7.60
CA MET A 82 -5.14 -14.97 7.74
C MET A 82 -4.81 -15.89 8.92
N THR A 83 -3.56 -16.34 9.07
CA THR A 83 -3.14 -17.10 10.26
C THR A 83 -3.20 -16.28 11.54
N SER A 84 -2.95 -14.97 11.47
CA SER A 84 -3.01 -14.05 12.62
C SER A 84 -4.45 -13.75 13.04
N LYS A 85 -5.38 -13.60 12.09
CA LYS A 85 -6.82 -13.39 12.39
C LYS A 85 -7.54 -14.69 12.79
N GLN A 86 -7.03 -15.86 12.41
CA GLN A 86 -7.59 -17.16 12.78
C GLN A 86 -6.98 -17.72 14.09
N GLY A 87 -5.86 -17.16 14.56
CA GLY A 87 -5.22 -17.48 15.84
C GLY A 87 -5.58 -16.50 16.96
N GLN A 88 -6.81 -16.56 17.47
CA GLN A 88 -7.11 -15.94 18.77
C GLN A 88 -6.26 -16.59 19.88
N LYS A 89 -5.76 -15.76 20.82
CA LYS A 89 -5.14 -16.12 22.12
C LYS A 89 -3.62 -16.32 22.12
N SER A 90 -2.89 -15.21 22.25
CA SER A 90 -1.81 -15.01 23.24
C SER A 90 -1.07 -13.70 22.94
N LEU A 91 -1.67 -12.56 23.33
CA LEU A 91 -1.03 -11.24 23.34
C LEU A 91 0.13 -11.15 24.37
N ARG A 92 0.53 -12.26 24.99
CA ARG A 92 1.52 -12.33 26.08
C ARG A 92 2.86 -12.96 25.68
N ALA A 93 2.99 -13.53 24.48
CA ALA A 93 4.24 -14.17 24.04
C ALA A 93 5.15 -13.28 23.18
N TYR A 94 4.66 -12.14 22.66
CA TYR A 94 5.44 -11.32 21.71
C TYR A 94 6.22 -10.15 22.34
N ILE A 95 6.09 -9.89 23.64
CA ILE A 95 6.84 -8.81 24.31
C ILE A 95 8.28 -9.25 24.65
N SER A 96 8.62 -10.54 24.57
CA SER A 96 9.99 -11.03 24.87
C SER A 96 10.96 -11.01 23.69
N GLU A 97 10.52 -10.90 22.44
CA GLU A 97 11.44 -10.88 21.28
C GLU A 97 11.90 -9.47 20.88
N PHE A 98 11.20 -8.41 21.30
CA PHE A 98 11.59 -7.03 20.95
C PHE A 98 12.73 -6.45 21.83
N ARG A 99 13.39 -7.27 22.66
CA ARG A 99 14.53 -6.87 23.52
C ARG A 99 15.86 -7.56 23.22
N LEU A 100 15.95 -8.42 22.19
CA LEU A 100 17.15 -9.23 21.97
C LEU A 100 17.78 -9.07 20.58
N LEU A 101 17.78 -7.84 20.05
CA LEU A 101 18.65 -7.46 18.93
C LEU A 101 19.16 -6.01 19.11
N SER A 102 19.86 -5.79 20.23
CA SER A 102 21.14 -5.07 20.15
C SER A 102 22.19 -6.00 19.56
#